data_AF-A0A3A4JGL8-F1
#
_entry.id   AF-A0A3A4JGL8-F1
#
_cell.length_a   1.000
_cell.length_b   1.000
_cell.length_c   1.000
_cell.angle_alpha   90.00
_cell.angle_beta   90.00
_cell.angle_gamma   90.00
#
_symmetry.space_group_name_H-M   'P 1'
#
loop_
_entity.id
_entity.type
_entity.pdbx_description
1 polymer ?
#
loop_
_entity_poly.entity_id
_entity_poly.type
_entity_poly.pdbx_seq_one_letter_code
_entity_poly.pdbx_strand_id
1 'polypeptide(L)'
;MTYEQLSQTLGLVSADLKSVIVNIINFVLGLLAFLQLLMILYAGFLWFFSRGNEEMRYDAKIIVIRAIVGSGILALAWAIVNFLLTAVADWVK
;
A
#
# COMPACT_ATOMS: atom_id res chain seq x y z
N MET A 1 9.23 -38.22 -18.37
CA MET A 1 9.11 -37.59 -17.03
C MET A 1 10.54 -37.53 -16.52
N THR A 2 11.15 -36.43 -16.05
CA THR A 2 10.68 -35.73 -14.84
C THR A 2 11.41 -34.39 -14.56
N TYR A 3 12.38 -33.89 -15.35
CA TYR A 3 13.08 -32.62 -15.00
C TYR A 3 12.32 -31.35 -15.40
N GLU A 4 11.73 -31.30 -16.59
CA GLU A 4 10.91 -30.17 -17.06
C GLU A 4 9.63 -29.98 -16.24
N GLN A 5 9.04 -31.09 -15.80
CA GLN A 5 7.87 -31.05 -14.91
C GLN A 5 8.27 -30.59 -13.50
N LEU A 6 9.49 -30.90 -13.03
CA LEU A 6 9.99 -30.41 -11.74
C LEU A 6 10.22 -28.90 -11.75
N SER A 7 10.77 -28.33 -12.83
CA SER A 7 10.93 -26.86 -12.93
C SER A 7 9.58 -26.15 -13.10
N GLN A 8 8.65 -26.73 -13.87
CA GLN A 8 7.29 -26.20 -13.98
C GLN A 8 6.54 -26.28 -12.66
N THR A 9 6.57 -27.41 -11.95
CA THR A 9 5.91 -27.55 -10.64
C THR A 9 6.54 -26.65 -9.59
N LEU A 10 7.88 -26.52 -9.54
CA LEU A 10 8.55 -25.58 -8.63
C LEU A 10 8.25 -24.12 -8.99
N GLY A 11 8.21 -23.80 -10.29
CA GLY A 11 7.81 -22.50 -10.81
C GLY A 11 6.38 -22.14 -10.42
N LEU A 12 5.43 -23.06 -10.58
CA LEU A 12 4.03 -22.87 -10.21
C LEU A 12 3.84 -22.77 -8.68
N VAL A 13 4.53 -23.59 -7.89
CA VAL A 13 4.47 -23.51 -6.41
C VAL A 13 5.07 -22.19 -5.90
N SER A 14 6.16 -21.70 -6.50
CA SER A 14 6.71 -20.38 -6.17
C SER A 14 5.78 -19.23 -6.58
N ALA A 15 5.09 -19.38 -7.72
CA ALA A 15 4.16 -18.39 -8.23
C ALA A 15 2.90 -18.29 -7.35
N ASP A 16 2.37 -19.42 -6.87
CA ASP A 16 1.24 -19.45 -5.95
C ASP A 16 1.59 -18.81 -4.60
N LEU A 17 2.73 -19.16 -4.01
CA LEU A 17 3.16 -18.56 -2.74
C LEU A 17 3.40 -17.04 -2.89
N LYS A 18 4.04 -16.62 -3.98
CA LYS A 18 4.26 -15.20 -4.32
C LYS A 18 2.94 -14.46 -4.51
N SER A 19 1.98 -15.07 -5.21
CA SER A 19 0.65 -14.50 -5.45
C SER A 19 -0.13 -14.30 -4.15
N VAL A 20 -0.14 -15.30 -3.26
CA VAL A 20 -0.80 -15.21 -1.95
C VAL A 20 -0.20 -14.08 -1.11
N ILE A 21 1.12 -13.98 -1.04
CA ILE A 21 1.82 -12.92 -0.29
C ILE A 21 1.47 -11.53 -0.86
N VAL A 22 1.52 -11.38 -2.19
CA VAL A 22 1.20 -10.11 -2.87
C VAL A 22 -0.25 -9.72 -2.62
N ASN A 23 -1.17 -10.67 -2.65
CA ASN A 23 -2.59 -10.41 -2.41
C ASN A 23 -2.84 -9.96 -0.96
N ILE A 24 -2.18 -10.59 0.02
CA ILE A 24 -2.25 -10.18 1.43
C ILE A 24 -1.70 -8.76 1.61
N ILE A 25 -0.55 -8.46 1.02
CA ILE A 25 0.06 -7.13 1.12
C ILE A 25 -0.84 -6.08 0.47
N ASN A 26 -1.36 -6.33 -0.73
CA ASN A 26 -2.28 -5.41 -1.40
C ASN A 26 -3.57 -5.21 -0.61
N PHE A 27 -4.09 -6.25 0.05
CA PHE A 27 -5.25 -6.13 0.92
C PHE A 27 -4.97 -5.23 2.13
N VAL A 28 -3.84 -5.44 2.82
CA VAL A 28 -3.45 -4.61 3.97
C VAL A 28 -3.16 -3.17 3.55
N LEU A 29 -2.45 -2.97 2.44
CA LEU A 29 -2.19 -1.64 1.88
C LEU A 29 -3.48 -0.92 1.49
N GLY A 30 -4.44 -1.62 0.89
CA GLY A 30 -5.74 -1.06 0.54
C GLY A 30 -6.55 -0.67 1.78
N LEU A 31 -6.54 -1.50 2.82
CA LEU A 31 -7.22 -1.20 4.09
C LEU A 31 -6.62 0.04 4.78
N LEU A 32 -5.30 0.15 4.80
CA LEU A 32 -4.60 1.32 5.36
C LEU A 32 -4.89 2.59 4.54
N ALA A 33 -4.86 2.50 3.21
CA ALA A 33 -5.19 3.61 2.31
C ALA A 33 -6.63 4.10 2.53
N PHE A 34 -7.56 3.18 2.78
CA PHE A 34 -8.95 3.52 3.09
C PHE A 34 -9.08 4.29 4.41
N LEU A 35 -8.38 3.87 5.48
CA LEU A 35 -8.32 4.64 6.72
C LEU A 35 -7.73 6.04 6.52
N GLN A 36 -6.69 6.15 5.70
CA GLN A 36 -6.07 7.42 5.35
C GLN A 36 -7.07 8.39 4.72
N LEU A 37 -7.90 7.91 3.79
CA LEU A 37 -8.95 8.68 3.14
C LEU A 37 -9.97 9.20 4.16
N LEU A 38 -10.39 8.36 5.11
CA LEU A 38 -11.30 8.75 6.18
C LEU A 38 -10.71 9.85 7.07
N MET A 39 -9.42 9.78 7.41
CA MET A 39 -8.74 10.83 8.18
C MET A 39 -8.67 12.15 7.43
N ILE A 40 -8.40 12.12 6.12
CA ILE A 40 -8.37 13.33 5.28
C ILE A 40 -9.76 13.97 5.22
N LEU A 41 -10.81 13.16 5.06
CA LEU A 41 -12.19 13.66 5.09
C LEU A 41 -12.52 14.31 6.44
N TYR A 42 -12.15 13.66 7.55
CA TYR A 42 -12.35 14.21 8.90
C TYR A 42 -11.60 15.54 9.08
N ALA A 43 -10.35 15.62 8.64
CA ALA A 43 -9.56 16.86 8.69
C ALA A 43 -10.17 17.97 7.82
N GLY A 44 -10.69 17.62 6.65
CA GLY A 44 -11.40 18.54 5.77
C GLY A 44 -12.66 19.11 6.42
N PHE A 45 -13.49 18.26 7.03
CA PHE A 45 -14.65 18.70 7.79
C PHE A 45 -14.26 19.58 8.98
N LEU A 46 -13.22 19.20 9.73
CA LEU A 46 -12.73 20.00 10.85
C LEU A 46 -12.30 21.40 10.39
N TRP A 47 -11.60 21.50 9.26
CA TRP A 47 -11.16 22.78 8.67
C TRP A 47 -12.34 23.64 8.19
N PHE A 48 -13.34 23.04 7.56
CA PHE A 48 -14.51 23.77 7.07
C PHE A 48 -15.42 24.26 8.21
N PHE A 49 -15.59 23.46 9.26
CA PHE A 49 -16.43 23.81 10.40
C PHE A 49 -15.72 24.64 11.47
N SER A 50 -14.45 25.02 11.29
CA SER A 50 -13.69 25.73 12.33
C SER A 50 -14.23 27.13 12.69
N ARG A 51 -15.18 27.71 11.92
CA ARG A 51 -15.89 29.01 12.16
C ARG A 51 -15.06 30.17 12.74
N GLY A 52 -13.75 30.23 12.48
CA GLY A 52 -12.86 31.28 12.98
C GLY A 52 -11.88 30.84 14.06
N ASN A 53 -12.04 29.66 14.69
CA ASN A 53 -11.08 29.10 15.62
C ASN A 53 -9.76 28.77 14.88
N GLU A 54 -8.67 29.41 15.30
CA GLU A 54 -7.34 29.22 14.72
C GLU A 54 -6.72 27.88 15.12
N GLU A 55 -7.06 27.39 16.31
CA GLU A 55 -6.57 26.12 16.87
C GLU A 55 -7.09 24.93 16.04
N MET A 56 -8.40 24.91 15.76
CA MET A 56 -9.00 23.88 14.89
C MET A 56 -8.41 23.90 13.46
N ARG A 57 -8.06 25.08 12.95
CA ARG A 57 -7.40 25.21 11.64
C ARG A 57 -5.97 24.72 11.66
N TYR A 58 -5.26 24.90 12.77
CA TYR A 58 -3.91 24.39 12.96
C TYR A 58 -3.91 22.86 13.07
N ASP A 59 -4.82 22.30 13.87
CA ASP A 59 -4.98 20.85 14.03
C ASP A 59 -5.33 20.16 12.71
N ALA A 60 -6.25 20.74 11.93
CA ALA A 60 -6.60 20.20 10.62
C ALA A 60 -5.39 20.13 9.67
N LYS A 61 -4.51 21.15 9.67
CA LYS A 61 -3.27 21.13 8.87
C LYS A 61 -2.32 20.03 9.34
N ILE A 62 -2.18 19.84 10.65
CA ILE A 62 -1.32 18.77 11.19
C ILE A 62 -1.82 17.40 10.73
N ILE A 63 -3.13 17.15 10.80
CA ILE A 63 -3.71 15.88 10.37
C ILE A 63 -3.44 15.64 8.88
N VAL A 64 -3.62 16.66 8.03
CA VAL A 64 -3.32 16.55 6.58
C VAL A 64 -1.84 16.28 6.32
N ILE A 65 -0.92 16.97 7.00
CA ILE A 65 0.53 16.75 6.85
C ILE A 65 0.91 15.32 7.25
N ARG A 66 0.37 14.82 8.38
CA ARG A 66 0.59 13.44 8.83
C ARG A 66 0.01 12.42 7.84
N ALA A 67 -1.17 12.70 7.28
CA ALA A 67 -1.79 11.85 6.27
C ALA A 67 -0.93 11.75 4.99
N ILE A 68 -0.36 12.86 4.52
CA ILE A 68 0.54 12.90 3.36
C ILE A 68 1.79 12.05 3.59
N VAL A 69 2.40 12.16 4.77
CA VAL A 69 3.58 11.34 5.12
C VAL A 69 3.23 9.85 5.10
N GLY A 70 2.08 9.46 5.65
CA GLY A 70 1.65 8.06 5.60
C GLY A 70 1.28 7.58 4.19
N SER A 71 0.73 8.44 3.33
CA SER A 71 0.52 8.11 1.91
C SER A 71 1.83 7.86 1.17
N GLY A 72 2.90 8.57 1.51
CA GLY A 72 4.24 8.31 0.98
C GLY A 72 4.73 6.90 1.31
N ILE A 73 4.50 6.43 2.55
CA ILE A 73 4.88 5.07 2.98
C ILE A 73 4.10 4.01 2.20
N LEU A 74 2.79 4.21 1.97
CA LEU A 74 1.96 3.30 1.18
C LEU A 74 2.45 3.18 -0.27
N ALA A 75 2.82 4.31 -0.89
CA ALA A 75 3.36 4.32 -2.24
C ALA A 75 4.70 3.57 -2.34
N LEU A 76 5.58 3.73 -1.34
CA LEU A 76 6.85 3.01 -1.26
C LEU A 76 6.64 1.50 -1.09
N ALA A 77 5.71 1.09 -0.23
CA ALA A 77 5.40 -0.32 -0.01
C ALA A 77 4.91 -0.99 -1.31
N TRP A 78 4.01 -0.33 -2.05
CA TRP A 78 3.56 -0.81 -3.35
C TRP A 78 4.71 -0.90 -4.37
N ALA A 79 5.57 0.12 -4.43
CA ALA A 79 6.72 0.13 -5.34
C ALA A 79 7.68 -1.04 -5.05
N ILE A 80 7.95 -1.35 -3.78
CA ILE A 80 8.83 -2.46 -3.38
C ILE A 80 8.25 -3.82 -3.82
N VAL A 81 6.95 -4.04 -3.64
CA VAL A 81 6.29 -5.28 -4.05
C VAL A 81 6.39 -5.47 -5.57
N ASN A 82 6.11 -4.42 -6.35
CA ASN A 82 6.25 -4.47 -7.80
C ASN A 82 7.70 -4.70 -8.23
N PHE A 83 8.66 -4.06 -7.56
CA PHE A 83 10.08 -4.27 -7.82
C PHE A 83 10.50 -5.73 -7.58
N LEU A 84 10.10 -6.34 -6.47
CA LEU A 84 10.34 -7.76 -6.18
C LEU A 84 9.67 -8.67 -7.21
N LEU A 85 8.45 -8.32 -7.63
CA LEU A 85 7.71 -9.08 -8.64
C LEU A 85 8.43 -9.11 -9.98
N THR A 86 8.90 -7.95 -10.44
CA THR A 86 9.63 -7.77 -11.69
C THR A 86 11.03 -8.37 -11.62
N ALA A 87 11.77 -8.17 -10.52
CA ALA A 87 13.11 -8.72 -10.33
C ALA A 87 13.11 -10.26 -10.39
N VAL A 88 12.12 -10.91 -9.77
CA VAL A 88 11.97 -12.38 -9.85
C VAL A 88 11.56 -12.83 -11.25
N ALA A 89 10.72 -12.07 -11.95
CA ALA A 89 10.30 -12.41 -13.32
C ALA A 89 11.44 -12.27 -14.35
N ASP A 90 12.37 -11.34 -14.12
CA ASP A 90 13.56 -11.16 -14.95
C ASP A 90 14.58 -12.28 -14.69
N TRP A 91 14.75 -12.69 -13.44
CA TRP A 91 15.68 -13.75 -13.04
C TRP A 91 15.30 -15.15 -13.55
N VAL A 92 14.04 -15.37 -13.91
CA VAL A 92 13.52 -16.67 -14.40
C VAL A 92 13.60 -16.80 -15.93
N LYS A 93 14.02 -15.76 -16.65
CA LYS A 93 14.39 -15.85 -18.08
C LYS A 93 15.86 -16.22 -18.23
#